data_AF-A0A9W8L5C2-F1
#
_entry.id   AF-A0A9W8L5C2-F1
#
_cell.length_a   1.000
_cell.length_b   1.000
_cell.length_c   1.000
_cell.angle_alpha   90.00
_cell.angle_beta   90.00
_cell.angle_gamma   90.00
#
_symmetry.space_group_name_H-M   'P 1'
#
loop_
_entity.id
_entity.type
_entity.pdbx_description
1 polymer ?
#
loop_
_entity_poly.entity_id
_entity_poly.type
_entity_poly.pdbx_seq_one_letter_code
_entity_poly.pdbx_strand_id
1 'polypeptide(L)'
;MTSTRIEPRDSGESSSASLAESVALYEDQYLLVTNKGITIRRYYFPFLSDRFVPWDQIEYVKTAKDLGVKWYEIKEWGSAWSNIWWNCAWRFFRDPFQDGLGLNGMEHVLRHNIVVKVADCRTLPGSCVRNPDEAMTEINRLMQQHHAHSD
;
A
#
# COMPACT_ATOMS: atom_id res chain seq x y z
N MET A 1 -4.38 20.27 -61.76
CA MET A 1 -5.78 20.11 -61.34
C MET A 1 -6.02 18.64 -61.04
N THR A 2 -5.89 18.24 -59.76
CA THR A 2 -6.32 16.92 -59.29
C THR A 2 -6.82 17.10 -57.86
N SER A 3 -8.14 17.22 -57.75
CA SER A 3 -8.90 17.37 -56.52
C SER A 3 -8.88 16.04 -55.77
N THR A 4 -8.30 16.00 -54.57
CA THR A 4 -8.45 14.84 -53.67
C THR A 4 -9.33 15.29 -52.51
N ARG A 5 -10.57 14.83 -52.57
CA ARG A 5 -11.63 14.98 -51.59
C ARG A 5 -11.25 14.23 -50.31
N ILE A 6 -11.01 14.95 -49.22
CA ILE A 6 -10.85 14.37 -47.88
C ILE A 6 -12.25 14.29 -47.28
N GLU A 7 -12.76 13.07 -47.08
CA GLU A 7 -14.00 12.86 -46.33
C GLU A 7 -13.69 12.89 -44.82
N PRO A 8 -14.57 13.49 -43.99
CA PRO A 8 -14.44 13.44 -42.55
C PRO A 8 -14.75 12.02 -42.07
N ARG A 9 -13.79 11.39 -41.40
CA ARG A 9 -13.98 10.09 -40.76
C ARG A 9 -14.78 10.31 -39.48
N ASP A 10 -16.00 9.81 -39.53
CA ASP A 10 -16.99 9.81 -38.48
C ASP A 10 -16.50 9.12 -37.20
N SER A 11 -17.02 9.65 -36.10
CA SER A 11 -17.12 9.14 -34.74
C SER A 11 -16.65 7.70 -34.48
N GLY A 12 -15.58 7.60 -33.68
CA GLY A 12 -15.29 6.43 -32.86
C GLY A 12 -15.74 6.69 -31.43
N GLU A 13 -17.03 6.56 -31.16
CA GLU A 13 -17.51 6.22 -29.82
C GLU A 13 -17.02 4.82 -29.44
N SER A 14 -16.95 4.58 -28.13
CA SER A 14 -16.79 3.30 -27.46
C SER A 14 -15.35 2.81 -27.24
N SER A 15 -14.83 3.19 -26.08
CA SER A 15 -14.42 2.17 -25.11
C SER A 15 -14.54 2.75 -23.70
N SER A 16 -15.77 3.04 -23.28
CA SER A 16 -16.14 3.17 -21.87
C SER A 16 -16.10 1.80 -21.20
N ALA A 17 -14.92 1.19 -21.17
CA ALA A 17 -14.61 0.18 -20.18
C ALA A 17 -14.62 0.91 -18.83
N SER A 18 -15.53 0.52 -17.96
CA SER A 18 -15.84 1.16 -16.68
C SER A 18 -14.59 1.63 -15.93
N LEU A 19 -14.29 2.92 -16.05
CA LEU A 19 -13.42 3.68 -15.16
C LEU A 19 -14.18 3.84 -13.84
N ALA A 20 -14.33 2.75 -13.09
CA ALA A 20 -14.49 2.92 -11.65
C ALA A 20 -13.19 3.57 -11.19
N GLU A 21 -13.22 4.89 -11.04
CA GLU A 21 -12.14 5.64 -10.42
C GLU A 21 -11.80 4.96 -9.10
N SER A 22 -10.52 4.71 -8.88
CA SER A 22 -10.05 4.18 -7.60
C SER A 22 -10.22 5.27 -6.56
N VAL A 23 -11.28 5.19 -5.77
CA VAL A 23 -11.53 6.12 -4.67
C VAL A 23 -10.49 5.85 -3.59
N ALA A 24 -9.68 6.85 -3.25
CA ALA A 24 -8.77 6.81 -2.11
C ALA A 24 -9.60 6.89 -0.82
N LEU A 25 -9.47 5.88 0.02
CA LEU A 25 -10.18 5.76 1.30
C LEU A 25 -9.26 6.06 2.49
N TYR A 26 -7.96 5.81 2.30
CA TYR A 26 -6.90 6.26 3.19
C TYR A 26 -5.65 6.55 2.37
N GLU A 27 -4.94 7.62 2.68
CA GLU A 27 -3.69 7.97 2.00
C GLU A 27 -2.70 8.65 2.95
N ASP A 28 -1.46 8.17 2.93
CA ASP A 28 -0.31 8.85 3.50
C ASP A 28 0.93 8.73 2.59
N GLN A 29 2.10 9.12 3.11
CA GLN A 29 3.36 9.08 2.37
C GLN A 29 3.81 7.68 1.91
N TYR A 30 3.41 6.64 2.63
CA TYR A 30 3.91 5.27 2.54
C TYR A 30 2.82 4.26 2.17
N LEU A 31 1.55 4.61 2.30
CA LEU A 31 0.41 3.74 2.08
C LEU A 31 -0.73 4.48 1.38
N LEU A 32 -1.34 3.82 0.40
CA LEU A 32 -2.59 4.23 -0.22
C LEU A 32 -3.56 3.05 -0.18
N VAL A 33 -4.75 3.26 0.37
CA VAL A 33 -5.83 2.27 0.42
C VAL A 33 -6.95 2.75 -0.48
N THR A 34 -7.37 1.89 -1.39
CA THR A 34 -8.47 2.17 -2.34
C THR A 34 -9.50 1.05 -2.31
N ASN A 35 -10.64 1.27 -2.95
CA ASN A 35 -11.61 0.21 -3.19
C ASN A 35 -11.06 -1.01 -3.97
N LYS A 36 -9.92 -0.88 -4.67
CA LYS A 36 -9.29 -1.94 -5.46
C LYS A 36 -8.22 -2.73 -4.72
N GLY A 37 -7.55 -2.12 -3.73
CA GLY A 37 -6.47 -2.76 -2.99
C GLY A 37 -5.62 -1.79 -2.21
N ILE A 38 -4.47 -2.27 -1.78
CA ILE A 38 -3.45 -1.53 -1.04
C ILE A 38 -2.25 -1.26 -1.94
N THR A 39 -1.81 -0.01 -1.99
CA THR A 39 -0.54 0.39 -2.59
C THR A 39 0.45 0.75 -1.49
N ILE A 40 1.52 -0.02 -1.38
CA ILE A 40 2.65 0.28 -0.51
C ILE A 40 3.63 1.13 -1.30
N ARG A 41 3.77 2.39 -0.90
CA ARG A 41 4.60 3.38 -1.58
C ARG A 41 6.06 3.18 -1.26
N ARG A 42 6.95 3.53 -2.18
CA ARG A 42 8.42 3.46 -1.98
C ARG A 42 8.90 2.06 -1.58
N TYR A 43 8.29 1.03 -2.14
CA TYR A 43 8.53 -0.36 -1.77
C TYR A 43 9.84 -0.91 -2.36
N TYR A 44 10.09 -0.63 -3.64
CA TYR A 44 11.29 -1.11 -4.33
C TYR A 44 12.35 -0.02 -4.40
N PHE A 45 13.50 -0.27 -3.77
CA PHE A 45 14.70 0.56 -3.91
C PHE A 45 15.59 -0.03 -5.01
N PRO A 46 16.35 0.79 -5.77
CA PRO A 46 16.62 2.22 -5.58
C PRO A 46 15.58 3.18 -6.17
N PHE A 47 14.63 2.67 -6.97
CA PHE A 47 13.72 3.53 -7.75
C PHE A 47 12.54 4.10 -6.96
N LEU A 48 12.39 3.71 -5.69
CA LEU A 48 11.28 4.07 -4.81
C LEU A 48 9.91 3.83 -5.45
N SER A 49 9.79 2.79 -6.28
CA SER A 49 8.54 2.44 -6.92
C SER A 49 7.59 1.71 -5.97
N ASP A 50 6.31 1.80 -6.28
CA ASP A 50 5.23 1.31 -5.42
C ASP A 50 4.94 -0.17 -5.68
N ARG A 51 4.38 -0.84 -4.68
CA ARG A 51 3.84 -2.20 -4.79
C ARG A 51 2.34 -2.16 -4.55
N PHE A 52 1.56 -2.45 -5.57
CA PHE A 52 0.12 -2.65 -5.46
C PHE A 52 -0.19 -4.11 -5.12
N VAL A 53 -1.16 -4.31 -4.23
CA VAL A 53 -1.71 -5.62 -3.85
C VAL A 53 -3.24 -5.52 -3.87
N PRO A 54 -3.93 -6.25 -4.75
CA PRO A 54 -5.39 -6.25 -4.81
C PRO A 54 -5.98 -7.04 -3.62
N TRP A 55 -7.23 -6.72 -3.25
CA TRP A 55 -7.87 -7.29 -2.05
C TRP A 55 -7.99 -8.82 -2.08
N ASP A 56 -8.29 -9.40 -3.24
CA ASP A 56 -8.41 -10.84 -3.46
C ASP A 56 -7.12 -11.65 -3.19
N GLN A 57 -5.97 -10.97 -3.19
CA GLN A 57 -4.68 -11.59 -2.91
C GLN A 57 -4.23 -11.39 -1.46
N ILE A 58 -4.94 -10.60 -0.65
CA ILE A 58 -4.53 -10.31 0.73
C ILE A 58 -5.17 -11.33 1.65
N GLU A 59 -4.38 -12.13 2.36
CA GLU A 59 -4.91 -13.05 3.37
C GLU A 59 -5.22 -12.30 4.68
N TYR A 60 -4.31 -11.42 5.10
CA TYR A 60 -4.51 -10.55 6.26
C TYR A 60 -3.61 -9.32 6.20
N VAL A 61 -4.02 -8.28 6.93
CA VAL A 61 -3.17 -7.14 7.29
C VAL A 61 -3.16 -7.01 8.81
N LYS A 62 -1.99 -6.82 9.41
CA LYS A 62 -1.83 -6.65 10.86
C LYS A 62 -0.77 -5.61 11.16
N THR A 63 -0.85 -4.96 12.32
CA THR A 63 0.27 -4.13 12.78
C THR A 63 1.47 -5.02 13.14
N ALA A 64 2.68 -4.47 13.09
CA ALA A 64 3.90 -5.16 13.51
C ALA A 64 3.82 -5.53 15.00
N LYS A 65 3.15 -4.69 15.80
CA LYS A 65 2.81 -4.98 17.19
C LYS A 65 1.94 -6.24 17.33
N ASP A 66 0.85 -6.35 16.57
CA ASP A 66 -0.08 -7.49 16.65
C ASP A 66 0.55 -8.81 16.18
N LEU A 67 1.52 -8.73 15.28
CA LEU A 67 2.33 -9.88 14.85
C LEU A 67 3.48 -10.20 15.81
N GLY A 68 3.71 -9.40 16.85
CA GLY A 68 4.80 -9.59 17.79
C GLY A 68 6.20 -9.44 17.17
N VAL A 69 6.30 -8.65 16.10
CA VAL A 69 7.56 -8.37 15.37
C VAL A 69 8.60 -7.84 16.34
N LYS A 70 9.79 -8.40 16.31
CA LYS A 70 10.90 -8.01 17.18
C LYS A 70 11.61 -6.79 16.62
N TRP A 71 12.22 -6.02 17.51
CA TRP A 71 12.93 -4.79 17.15
C TRP A 71 14.00 -4.99 16.06
N TYR A 72 14.67 -6.15 16.05
CA TYR A 72 15.73 -6.48 15.09
C TYR A 72 15.20 -6.91 13.71
N GLU A 73 13.91 -7.17 13.58
CA GLU A 73 13.24 -7.52 12.33
C GLU A 73 12.75 -6.28 11.57
N ILE A 74 12.65 -5.13 12.25
CA ILE A 74 12.31 -3.85 11.63
C ILE A 74 13.55 -3.27 10.94
N LYS A 75 13.35 -2.71 9.73
CA LYS A 75 14.38 -2.00 8.97
C LYS A 75 13.82 -0.72 8.35
N GLU A 76 14.71 0.22 8.04
CA GLU A 76 14.35 1.39 7.23
C GLU A 76 13.98 1.00 5.80
N TRP A 77 14.55 -0.10 5.30
CA TRP A 77 14.22 -0.69 4.01
C TRP A 77 14.74 -2.14 3.93
N GLY A 78 14.07 -2.97 3.14
CA GLY A 78 14.51 -4.33 2.82
C GLY A 78 14.05 -5.36 3.85
N SER A 79 14.68 -6.53 3.83
CA SER A 79 14.44 -7.61 4.80
C SER A 79 15.67 -7.86 5.66
N ALA A 80 15.43 -8.40 6.85
CA ALA A 80 16.47 -8.78 7.82
C ALA A 80 16.44 -10.30 8.04
N TRP A 81 16.35 -10.73 9.30
CA TRP A 81 16.16 -12.14 9.68
C TRP A 81 14.70 -12.62 9.62
N SER A 82 13.77 -11.72 9.29
CA SER A 82 12.36 -12.05 9.07
C SER A 82 12.06 -12.15 7.57
N ASN A 83 10.93 -12.76 7.24
CA ASN A 83 10.38 -12.74 5.88
C ASN A 83 9.62 -11.45 5.57
N ILE A 84 9.78 -10.39 6.36
CA ILE A 84 9.14 -9.09 6.14
C ILE A 84 10.06 -8.20 5.33
N TRP A 85 9.55 -7.64 4.24
CA TRP A 85 10.26 -6.67 3.42
C TRP A 85 9.64 -5.29 3.60
N TRP A 86 10.39 -4.40 4.26
CA TRP A 86 9.97 -3.05 4.61
C TRP A 86 10.17 -2.09 3.44
N ASN A 87 9.15 -1.28 3.17
CA ASN A 87 9.29 -0.14 2.27
C ASN A 87 10.29 0.88 2.82
N CYS A 88 10.84 1.71 1.93
CA CYS A 88 11.84 2.71 2.28
C CYS A 88 11.20 3.88 3.05
N ALA A 89 11.27 3.82 4.38
CA ALA A 89 10.76 4.82 5.31
C ALA A 89 11.77 5.06 6.43
N TRP A 90 11.83 6.29 6.93
CA TRP A 90 12.67 6.66 8.06
C TRP A 90 11.86 6.47 9.34
N ARG A 91 11.85 5.25 9.88
CA ARG A 91 11.03 4.81 11.01
C ARG A 91 11.67 5.13 12.34
N PHE A 92 12.99 5.04 12.43
CA PHE A 92 13.71 5.25 13.69
C PHE A 92 14.12 6.70 13.87
N PHE A 93 14.43 7.37 12.76
CA PHE A 93 14.89 8.74 12.72
C PHE A 93 13.83 9.57 12.06
N ARG A 94 13.34 10.61 12.75
CA ARG A 94 12.25 11.48 12.28
C ARG A 94 10.93 10.72 12.33
N ASP A 95 10.10 11.07 13.30
CA ASP A 95 8.67 10.86 13.14
C ASP A 95 8.26 11.61 11.86
N PRO A 96 7.78 10.96 10.78
CA PRO A 96 7.26 11.68 9.62
C PRO A 96 6.01 12.51 9.97
N PHE A 97 5.57 12.43 11.23
CA PHE A 97 4.32 12.93 11.80
C PHE A 97 4.53 13.91 12.98
N GLN A 98 5.78 14.16 13.43
CA GLN A 98 6.14 15.28 14.31
C GLN A 98 7.19 16.17 13.64
N ASP A 99 7.04 17.50 13.76
CA ASP A 99 7.93 18.52 13.17
C ASP A 99 9.33 18.60 13.83
N GLY A 100 9.83 17.51 14.43
CA GLY A 100 11.09 17.46 15.18
C GLY A 100 12.02 16.33 14.77
N LEU A 101 13.34 16.58 14.90
CA LEU A 101 14.35 15.53 14.86
C LEU A 101 14.33 14.78 16.19
N GLY A 102 13.79 13.57 16.19
CA GLY A 102 13.72 12.69 17.36
C GLY A 102 13.90 11.22 16.99
N LEU A 103 14.22 10.40 18.01
CA LEU A 103 14.24 8.95 17.91
C LEU A 103 12.87 8.41 18.33
N ASN A 104 12.20 7.70 17.41
CA ASN A 104 10.94 7.07 17.74
C ASN A 104 11.16 5.90 18.70
N GLY A 105 10.35 5.84 19.77
CA GLY A 105 10.34 4.69 20.67
C GLY A 105 9.88 3.43 19.96
N MET A 106 10.38 2.26 20.37
CA MET A 106 10.06 0.99 19.71
C MET A 106 8.56 0.68 19.69
N GLU A 107 7.85 0.97 20.77
CA GLU A 107 6.40 0.80 20.82
C GLU A 107 5.67 1.64 19.76
N HIS A 108 6.16 2.87 19.51
CA HIS A 108 5.62 3.71 18.44
C HIS A 108 5.90 3.09 17.07
N VAL A 109 7.14 2.65 16.82
CA VAL A 109 7.52 1.99 15.56
C VAL A 109 6.66 0.75 15.29
N LEU A 110 6.45 -0.10 16.28
CA LEU A 110 5.66 -1.34 16.11
C LEU A 110 4.18 -1.06 15.83
N ARG A 111 3.61 0.02 16.39
CA ARG A 111 2.22 0.41 16.12
C ARG A 111 2.03 1.05 14.75
N HIS A 112 2.99 1.85 14.30
CA HIS A 112 2.92 2.61 13.05
C HIS A 112 3.45 1.82 11.84
N ASN A 113 3.63 0.52 11.98
CA ASN A 113 4.04 -0.34 10.87
C ASN A 113 3.02 -1.45 10.70
N ILE A 114 2.59 -1.67 9.46
CA ILE A 114 1.71 -2.76 9.08
C ILE A 114 2.46 -3.78 8.24
N VAL A 115 1.94 -4.99 8.24
CA VAL A 115 2.44 -6.12 7.48
C VAL A 115 1.26 -6.73 6.72
N VAL A 116 1.41 -6.83 5.40
CA VAL A 116 0.41 -7.39 4.49
C VAL A 116 0.84 -8.81 4.14
N LYS A 117 0.03 -9.80 4.49
CA LYS A 117 0.20 -11.17 4.02
C LYS A 117 -0.50 -11.33 2.69
N VAL A 118 0.28 -11.68 1.68
CA VAL A 118 -0.20 -11.93 0.32
C VAL A 118 -0.21 -13.43 0.05
N ALA A 119 -1.28 -13.91 -0.58
CA ALA A 119 -1.44 -15.29 -1.03
C ALA A 119 -0.24 -15.71 -1.89
N ASP A 120 0.24 -16.94 -1.66
CA ASP A 120 1.38 -17.56 -2.36
C ASP A 120 2.71 -16.76 -2.32
N CYS A 121 2.77 -15.69 -1.52
CA CYS A 121 3.98 -14.89 -1.35
C CYS A 121 4.68 -15.28 -0.04
N ARG A 122 5.96 -15.66 -0.16
CA ARG A 122 6.82 -15.96 1.01
C ARG A 122 7.24 -14.70 1.75
N THR A 123 7.38 -13.60 1.03
CA THR A 123 7.77 -12.30 1.56
C THR A 123 6.53 -11.51 1.94
N LEU A 124 6.50 -11.00 3.17
CA LEU A 124 5.44 -10.16 3.69
C LEU A 124 5.77 -8.69 3.41
N PRO A 125 5.05 -7.99 2.52
CA PRO A 125 5.18 -6.55 2.41
C PRO A 125 4.93 -5.83 3.74
N GLY A 126 5.88 -5.02 4.19
CA GLY A 126 5.76 -4.15 5.34
C GLY A 126 5.73 -2.68 4.94
N SER A 127 4.88 -1.88 5.61
CA SER A 127 4.78 -0.43 5.38
C SER A 127 4.73 0.35 6.68
N CYS A 128 5.35 1.53 6.70
CA CYS A 128 5.07 2.56 7.69
C CYS A 128 3.69 3.19 7.41
N VAL A 129 3.01 3.66 8.44
CA VAL A 129 1.66 4.24 8.38
C VAL A 129 1.55 5.40 9.37
N ARG A 130 0.98 6.53 8.91
CA ARG A 130 0.80 7.77 9.69
C ARG A 130 -0.20 7.60 10.81
N ASN A 131 -1.35 7.06 10.48
CA ASN A 131 -2.46 6.89 11.40
C ASN A 131 -2.90 5.42 11.34
N PRO A 132 -2.26 4.54 12.14
CA PRO A 132 -2.51 3.10 12.05
C PRO A 132 -3.96 2.75 12.38
N ASP A 133 -4.62 3.48 13.28
CA ASP A 133 -6.01 3.21 13.67
C ASP A 133 -6.99 3.50 12.52
N GLU A 134 -6.82 4.64 11.85
CA GLU A 134 -7.63 5.03 10.68
C GLU A 134 -7.37 4.09 9.50
N ALA A 135 -6.11 3.81 9.19
CA ALA A 135 -5.74 2.90 8.11
C ALA A 135 -6.29 1.49 8.34
N MET A 136 -6.11 0.94 9.55
CA MET A 136 -6.60 -0.40 9.88
C MET A 136 -8.13 -0.46 9.91
N THR A 137 -8.82 0.62 10.27
CA THR A 137 -10.29 0.71 10.18
C THR A 137 -10.75 0.53 8.74
N GLU A 138 -10.19 1.28 7.79
CA GLU A 138 -10.55 1.17 6.38
C GLU A 138 -10.13 -0.17 5.76
N ILE A 139 -8.92 -0.66 6.08
CA ILE A 139 -8.43 -1.95 5.62
C ILE A 139 -9.35 -3.07 6.09
N ASN A 140 -9.70 -3.10 7.38
CA ASN A 140 -10.57 -4.16 7.92
C ASN A 140 -11.97 -4.11 7.30
N ARG A 141 -12.52 -2.91 7.09
CA ARG A 141 -13.81 -2.73 6.40
C ARG A 141 -13.78 -3.30 4.98
N LEU A 142 -12.73 -3.04 4.21
CA LEU A 142 -12.59 -3.52 2.83
C LEU A 142 -12.29 -5.02 2.76
N MET A 143 -11.44 -5.54 3.65
CA MET A 143 -11.17 -6.98 3.77
C MET A 143 -12.46 -7.76 4.01
N GLN A 144 -13.32 -7.30 4.94
CA GLN A 144 -14.62 -7.92 5.18
C GLN A 144 -15.52 -7.87 3.95
N GLN A 145 -15.55 -6.75 3.22
CA GLN A 145 -16.35 -6.61 2.01
C GLN A 145 -15.90 -7.58 0.92
N HIS A 146 -14.61 -7.73 0.65
CA HIS A 146 -14.14 -8.58 -0.45
C HIS A 146 -14.12 -10.07 -0.09
N HIS A 147 -13.87 -10.42 1.17
CA HIS A 147 -13.80 -11.84 1.58
C HIS A 147 -15.19 -12.44 1.86
N ALA A 148 -16.17 -11.65 2.28
CA ALA A 148 -17.55 -12.13 2.47
C ALA A 148 -18.24 -12.58 1.17
N HIS A 149 -17.68 -12.24 0.00
CA HIS A 149 -18.22 -12.61 -1.32
C HIS A 149 -17.46 -13.79 -1.96
N SER A 150 -16.53 -14.43 -1.23
CA SER A 150 -15.67 -15.52 -1.74
C SER A 150 -16.03 -16.91 -1.20
N ASP A 151 -17.10 -17.04 -0.43
CA ASP A 151 -17.67 -18.31 0.09
C ASP A 151 -18.88 -18.76 -0.74
#